data_AF-A0A7N0SV66-F1
#
_entry.id   AF-A0A7N0SV66-F1
#
_cell.length_a   1.000
_cell.length_b   1.000
_cell.length_c   1.000
_cell.angle_alpha   90.00
_cell.angle_beta   90.00
_cell.angle_gamma   90.00
#
_symmetry.space_group_name_H-M   'P 1'
#
loop_
_entity.id
_entity.type
_entity.pdbx_description
1 polymer ?
#
loop_
_entity_poly.entity_id
_entity_poly.type
_entity_poly.pdbx_seq_one_letter_code
_entity_poly.pdbx_strand_id
1 'polypeptide(L)'
;MNAAELQIKGETVNYTTKSGSKVLQPVRSWNFPEDEIYVLEFHQKLSKGTGILVIGQFTGLLGNNFTGFYRSKYDVNGTERYMAVTQFEPTYARRCFPCWDEPALKATFQVTLEVPSHLTALSNVPIIDEKYDGYMKTVFFQETPVISTYLVAVVIGLFDHVEDKTSDAYPLPKLDMVGIPEFYNEAMENFGLVTFRPWRLYVTPESDNLSKHEAADTIAHELSHQWCGNLVTMEWWTDVWLNEGFASWLSVYAVDKIFPEWDMWTQFATETTSLAFCATIRDLWRALEKASGKPVGRVMSKWIEQQGFPVLSADAGNVSLRLKQTSFSSGGRLQVWNIPVTMACGSYNAFHQFLLEQPEKAVRLNDLPGCSCTDVACPWIKINVNQTGFYRVRYSRNLMTRLDSAAAKKILSKNIG
;
A
#
# COMPACT_ATOMS: atom_id res chain seq x y z
N MET A 1 -9.51 -14.14 -21.19
CA MET A 1 -9.82 -13.13 -20.15
C MET A 1 -10.09 -13.89 -18.86
N ASN A 2 -10.22 -13.22 -17.73
CA ASN A 2 -10.61 -13.85 -16.47
C ASN A 2 -12.12 -13.77 -16.28
N ALA A 3 -12.70 -14.85 -15.78
CA ALA A 3 -14.06 -14.89 -15.25
C ALA A 3 -14.16 -16.10 -14.31
N ALA A 4 -14.71 -15.89 -13.11
CA ALA A 4 -14.94 -16.95 -12.14
C ALA A 4 -16.37 -16.84 -11.60
N GLU A 5 -17.06 -17.96 -11.44
CA GLU A 5 -18.43 -18.02 -10.87
C GLU A 5 -19.50 -17.22 -11.65
N LEU A 6 -19.19 -16.81 -12.88
CA LEU A 6 -20.10 -16.12 -13.80
C LEU A 6 -20.64 -17.05 -14.91
N GLN A 7 -21.94 -16.96 -15.18
CA GLN A 7 -22.62 -17.60 -16.30
C GLN A 7 -22.73 -16.62 -17.46
N ILE A 8 -21.81 -16.69 -18.42
CA ILE A 8 -21.78 -15.81 -19.59
C ILE A 8 -22.66 -16.39 -20.71
N LYS A 9 -23.57 -15.59 -21.26
CA LYS A 9 -24.41 -15.99 -22.40
C LYS A 9 -23.66 -15.78 -23.72
N GLY A 10 -23.06 -16.85 -24.25
CA GLY A 10 -22.20 -16.82 -25.43
C GLY A 10 -22.86 -16.19 -26.68
N GLU A 11 -24.17 -16.34 -26.83
CA GLU A 11 -24.97 -15.74 -27.91
C GLU A 11 -25.01 -14.19 -27.87
N THR A 12 -24.71 -13.60 -26.72
CA THR A 12 -24.62 -12.14 -26.54
C THR A 12 -23.20 -11.59 -26.75
N VAL A 13 -22.22 -12.47 -26.97
CA VAL A 13 -20.81 -12.10 -27.13
C VAL A 13 -20.52 -11.76 -28.59
N ASN A 14 -20.04 -10.54 -28.84
CA ASN A 14 -19.78 -10.04 -30.19
C ASN A 14 -18.46 -9.26 -30.21
N TYR A 15 -17.62 -9.50 -31.22
CA TYR A 15 -16.38 -8.75 -31.46
C TYR A 15 -16.44 -8.00 -32.79
N THR A 16 -16.13 -6.70 -32.78
CA THR A 16 -16.16 -5.84 -33.98
C THR A 16 -14.79 -5.20 -34.20
N THR A 17 -14.22 -5.34 -35.40
CA THR A 17 -12.97 -4.64 -35.74
C THR A 17 -13.21 -3.14 -35.89
N LYS A 18 -12.22 -2.29 -35.56
CA LYS A 18 -12.36 -0.81 -35.66
C LYS A 18 -12.68 -0.29 -37.07
N SER A 19 -12.52 -1.11 -38.11
CA SER A 19 -12.99 -0.81 -39.47
C SER A 19 -14.52 -0.86 -39.64
N GLY A 20 -15.28 -1.29 -38.62
CA GLY A 20 -16.74 -1.40 -38.62
C GLY A 20 -17.34 -2.48 -39.53
N SER A 21 -16.52 -3.05 -40.41
CA SER A 21 -16.96 -3.86 -41.56
C SER A 21 -17.24 -5.34 -41.26
N LYS A 22 -16.95 -5.85 -40.06
CA LYS A 22 -17.28 -7.22 -39.68
C LYS A 22 -17.51 -7.38 -38.17
N VAL A 23 -18.70 -7.86 -37.82
CA VAL A 23 -19.01 -8.41 -36.50
C VAL A 23 -18.69 -9.90 -36.52
N LEU A 24 -18.04 -10.39 -35.46
CA LEU A 24 -17.65 -11.78 -35.26
C LEU A 24 -18.27 -12.27 -33.96
N GLN A 25 -18.96 -13.41 -34.02
CA GLN A 25 -19.37 -14.15 -32.83
C GLN A 25 -18.35 -15.27 -32.55
N PRO A 26 -18.13 -15.63 -31.28
CA PRO A 26 -17.33 -16.80 -30.94
C PRO A 26 -18.03 -18.07 -31.45
N VAL A 27 -17.29 -18.99 -32.06
CA VAL A 27 -17.81 -20.31 -32.46
C VAL A 27 -17.88 -21.27 -31.28
N ARG A 28 -17.02 -21.07 -30.27
CA ARG A 28 -17.02 -21.78 -28.99
C ARG A 28 -16.57 -20.82 -27.90
N SER A 29 -17.07 -21.05 -26.70
CA SER A 29 -16.61 -20.40 -25.49
C SER A 29 -16.63 -21.38 -24.33
N TRP A 30 -15.61 -21.35 -23.46
CA TRP A 30 -15.52 -22.24 -22.31
C TRP A 30 -14.69 -21.60 -21.19
N ASN A 31 -14.83 -22.15 -19.98
CA ASN A 31 -14.01 -21.80 -18.83
C ASN A 31 -12.91 -22.84 -18.61
N PHE A 32 -11.78 -22.39 -18.08
CA PHE A 32 -10.81 -23.19 -17.33
C PHE A 32 -10.98 -22.80 -15.84
N PRO A 33 -11.77 -23.54 -15.04
CA PRO A 33 -12.14 -23.10 -13.70
C PRO A 33 -10.96 -23.02 -12.72
N GLU A 34 -9.96 -23.90 -12.87
CA GLU A 34 -8.76 -23.93 -12.02
C GLU A 34 -7.88 -22.68 -12.21
N ASP A 35 -7.84 -22.13 -13.43
CA ASP A 35 -7.10 -20.90 -13.78
C ASP A 35 -7.97 -19.63 -13.70
N GLU A 36 -9.29 -19.77 -13.47
CA GLU A 36 -10.31 -18.71 -13.57
C GLU A 36 -10.31 -17.97 -14.93
N ILE A 37 -10.00 -18.68 -16.01
CA ILE A 37 -9.91 -18.14 -17.37
C ILE A 37 -11.17 -18.46 -18.19
N TYR A 38 -11.74 -17.46 -18.85
CA TYR A 38 -12.74 -17.62 -19.91
C TYR A 38 -12.12 -17.39 -21.29
N VAL A 39 -12.36 -18.35 -22.20
CA VAL A 39 -11.84 -18.36 -23.56
C VAL A 39 -12.98 -18.16 -24.57
N LEU A 40 -12.70 -17.30 -25.55
CA LEU A 40 -13.53 -17.07 -26.73
C LEU A 40 -12.73 -17.49 -27.96
N GLU A 41 -13.24 -18.47 -28.71
CA GLU A 41 -12.65 -18.91 -29.97
C GLU A 41 -13.47 -18.37 -31.15
N PHE A 42 -12.79 -17.78 -32.14
CA PHE A 42 -13.40 -17.26 -33.36
C PHE A 42 -12.98 -18.10 -34.56
N HIS A 43 -13.87 -18.30 -35.54
CA HIS A 43 -13.59 -19.09 -36.75
C HIS A 43 -12.42 -18.56 -37.59
N GLN A 44 -12.04 -17.30 -37.40
CA GLN A 44 -10.94 -16.64 -38.09
C GLN A 44 -9.96 -16.03 -37.08
N LYS A 45 -8.68 -16.01 -37.46
CA LYS A 45 -7.66 -15.26 -36.74
C LYS A 45 -8.01 -13.77 -36.70
N LEU A 46 -8.05 -13.19 -35.50
CA LEU A 46 -8.26 -11.75 -35.35
C LEU A 46 -7.05 -10.98 -35.88
N SER A 47 -7.30 -9.88 -36.59
CA SER A 47 -6.25 -8.97 -37.08
C SER A 47 -5.62 -8.20 -35.92
N LYS A 48 -4.31 -7.92 -35.99
CA LYS A 48 -3.66 -7.02 -35.02
C LYS A 48 -4.26 -5.62 -35.15
N GLY A 49 -4.62 -5.00 -34.02
CA GLY A 49 -5.18 -3.66 -33.95
C GLY A 49 -6.26 -3.52 -32.88
N THR A 50 -6.99 -2.42 -32.90
CA THR A 50 -8.13 -2.17 -32.00
C THR A 50 -9.40 -2.85 -32.51
N GLY A 51 -10.18 -3.40 -31.58
CA GLY A 51 -11.57 -3.81 -31.80
C GLY A 51 -12.37 -3.66 -30.52
N ILE A 52 -13.69 -3.82 -30.61
CA ILE A 52 -14.63 -3.74 -29.50
C ILE A 52 -15.11 -5.16 -29.22
N LEU A 53 -14.94 -5.63 -27.98
CA LEU A 53 -15.55 -6.86 -27.49
C LEU A 53 -16.75 -6.47 -26.61
N VAL A 54 -17.94 -6.95 -26.98
CA VAL A 54 -19.17 -6.80 -26.22
C VAL A 54 -19.51 -8.15 -25.61
N ILE A 55 -19.77 -8.19 -24.31
CA ILE A 55 -20.33 -9.34 -23.59
C ILE A 55 -21.71 -8.87 -23.10
N GLY A 56 -22.76 -9.11 -23.89
CA GLY A 56 -24.05 -8.45 -23.68
C GLY A 56 -24.81 -8.89 -22.43
N GLN A 57 -24.66 -10.15 -22.00
CA GLN A 57 -25.27 -10.67 -20.77
C GLN A 57 -24.38 -11.71 -20.09
N PHE A 58 -24.25 -11.57 -18.77
CA PHE A 58 -23.74 -12.58 -17.86
C PHE A 58 -24.50 -12.48 -16.53
N THR A 59 -24.52 -13.55 -15.75
CA THR A 59 -25.10 -13.56 -14.40
C THR A 59 -24.11 -14.13 -13.38
N GLY A 60 -24.17 -13.61 -12.16
CA GLY A 60 -23.43 -14.09 -11.00
C GLY A 60 -24.33 -14.06 -9.76
N LEU A 61 -23.83 -14.56 -8.63
CA LEU A 61 -24.50 -14.47 -7.33
C LEU A 61 -23.69 -13.58 -6.40
N LEU A 62 -24.37 -12.82 -5.53
CA LEU A 62 -23.68 -12.13 -4.44
C LEU A 62 -23.10 -13.16 -3.47
N GLY A 63 -21.77 -13.14 -3.32
CA GLY A 63 -21.03 -14.02 -2.43
C GLY A 63 -21.37 -13.83 -0.94
N ASN A 64 -20.91 -14.78 -0.12
CA ASN A 64 -20.94 -14.75 1.36
C ASN A 64 -19.53 -14.78 1.97
N ASN A 65 -18.50 -14.61 1.14
CA ASN A 65 -17.08 -14.84 1.41
C ASN A 65 -16.25 -13.55 1.31
N PHE A 66 -16.89 -12.40 1.52
CA PHE A 66 -16.28 -11.06 1.62
C PHE A 66 -15.35 -10.65 0.47
N THR A 67 -15.51 -11.26 -0.70
CA THR A 67 -14.64 -11.13 -1.89
C THR A 67 -15.50 -11.16 -3.15
N GLY A 68 -15.02 -10.54 -4.23
CA GLY A 68 -15.81 -10.33 -5.44
C GLY A 68 -16.92 -9.32 -5.19
N PHE A 69 -18.11 -9.54 -5.76
CA PHE A 69 -19.32 -8.78 -5.42
C PHE A 69 -20.18 -9.63 -4.48
N TYR A 70 -20.37 -9.14 -3.26
CA TYR A 70 -20.88 -9.94 -2.15
C TYR A 70 -21.90 -9.15 -1.32
N ARG A 71 -22.62 -9.83 -0.43
CA ARG A 71 -23.54 -9.17 0.51
C ARG A 71 -22.91 -9.03 1.90
N SER A 72 -22.95 -7.83 2.46
CA SER A 72 -22.66 -7.57 3.88
C SER A 72 -23.98 -7.37 4.63
N LYS A 73 -24.13 -8.06 5.75
CA LYS A 73 -25.27 -7.90 6.67
C LYS A 73 -25.04 -6.73 7.63
N TYR A 74 -26.13 -6.08 8.04
CA TYR A 74 -26.15 -5.08 9.11
C TYR A 74 -27.51 -5.07 9.81
N ASP A 75 -27.59 -4.45 10.99
CA ASP A 75 -28.85 -4.24 11.72
C ASP A 75 -29.31 -2.79 11.59
N VAL A 76 -30.61 -2.59 11.42
CA VAL A 76 -31.26 -1.27 11.55
C VAL A 76 -32.44 -1.40 12.50
N ASN A 77 -32.29 -0.88 13.72
CA ASN A 77 -33.32 -0.89 14.76
C ASN A 77 -33.88 -2.30 15.07
N GLY A 78 -33.00 -3.30 15.20
CA GLY A 78 -33.37 -4.70 15.43
C GLY A 78 -33.91 -5.44 14.20
N THR A 79 -33.81 -4.83 13.00
CA THR A 79 -34.17 -5.46 11.72
C THR A 79 -32.92 -5.75 10.91
N GLU A 80 -32.67 -7.03 10.61
CA GLU A 80 -31.61 -7.46 9.71
C GLU A 80 -31.80 -6.88 8.30
N ARG A 81 -30.72 -6.30 7.76
CA ARG A 81 -30.64 -5.73 6.41
C ARG A 81 -29.37 -6.21 5.71
N TYR A 82 -29.34 -6.07 4.39
CA TYR A 82 -28.22 -6.42 3.54
C TYR A 82 -27.84 -5.24 2.64
N MET A 83 -26.54 -5.09 2.41
CA MET A 83 -25.95 -4.19 1.41
C MET A 83 -25.12 -5.05 0.45
N ALA A 84 -24.99 -4.62 -0.81
CA ALA A 84 -24.10 -5.24 -1.77
C ALA A 84 -22.80 -4.44 -1.85
N VAL A 85 -21.65 -5.14 -1.80
CA VAL A 85 -20.31 -4.55 -1.64
C VAL A 85 -19.32 -5.28 -2.54
N THR A 86 -18.39 -4.55 -3.12
CA THR A 86 -17.26 -5.10 -3.88
C THR A 86 -15.99 -5.15 -3.05
N GLN A 87 -15.28 -6.28 -3.06
CA GLN A 87 -13.88 -6.39 -2.61
C GLN A 87 -13.11 -7.14 -3.69
N PHE A 88 -12.34 -6.43 -4.52
CA PHE A 88 -11.73 -6.99 -5.72
C PHE A 88 -10.23 -7.31 -5.62
N GLU A 89 -9.50 -6.74 -4.66
CA GLU A 89 -8.09 -7.09 -4.48
C GLU A 89 -7.93 -8.51 -3.88
N PRO A 90 -6.98 -9.34 -4.37
CA PRO A 90 -6.10 -9.07 -5.52
C PRO A 90 -6.74 -9.39 -6.87
N THR A 91 -7.53 -10.46 -6.95
CA THR A 91 -7.95 -11.04 -8.23
C THR A 91 -9.42 -11.47 -8.20
N TYR A 92 -10.29 -10.63 -7.64
CA TYR A 92 -11.71 -10.95 -7.49
C TYR A 92 -12.65 -10.07 -8.35
N ALA A 93 -12.15 -9.09 -9.12
CA ALA A 93 -13.00 -8.36 -10.07
C ALA A 93 -13.61 -9.30 -11.12
N ARG A 94 -12.86 -10.33 -11.53
CA ARG A 94 -13.31 -11.46 -12.38
C ARG A 94 -14.54 -12.24 -11.85
N ARG A 95 -14.90 -12.08 -10.57
CA ARG A 95 -16.10 -12.68 -9.95
C ARG A 95 -17.32 -11.76 -10.00
N CYS A 96 -17.13 -10.49 -10.36
CA CYS A 96 -18.20 -9.53 -10.60
C CYS A 96 -18.46 -9.34 -12.10
N PHE A 97 -17.42 -9.23 -12.92
CA PHE A 97 -17.55 -9.07 -14.38
C PHE A 97 -16.37 -9.69 -15.14
N PRO A 98 -16.57 -10.21 -16.37
CA PRO A 98 -15.47 -10.76 -17.16
C PRO A 98 -14.51 -9.66 -17.60
N CYS A 99 -13.22 -9.79 -17.29
CA CYS A 99 -12.22 -8.75 -17.51
C CYS A 99 -10.81 -9.31 -17.70
N TRP A 100 -9.82 -8.45 -17.96
CA TRP A 100 -8.41 -8.80 -17.87
C TRP A 100 -7.93 -8.38 -16.47
N ASP A 101 -8.00 -9.32 -15.54
CA ASP A 101 -7.96 -9.03 -14.10
C ASP A 101 -6.52 -9.09 -13.56
N GLU A 102 -5.72 -8.13 -14.02
CA GLU A 102 -4.28 -7.98 -13.80
C GLU A 102 -3.94 -6.48 -13.57
N PRO A 103 -3.12 -6.11 -12.58
CA PRO A 103 -2.96 -4.71 -12.17
C PRO A 103 -2.34 -3.80 -13.27
N ALA A 104 -1.44 -4.34 -14.11
CA ALA A 104 -0.89 -3.61 -15.26
C ALA A 104 -1.91 -3.33 -16.38
N LEU A 105 -3.00 -4.10 -16.48
CA LEU A 105 -3.97 -4.00 -17.59
C LEU A 105 -5.05 -2.96 -17.28
N LYS A 106 -4.62 -1.73 -17.00
CA LYS A 106 -5.51 -0.61 -16.67
C LYS A 106 -6.44 -0.22 -17.81
N ALA A 107 -7.64 0.21 -17.46
CA ALA A 107 -8.67 0.71 -18.38
C ALA A 107 -9.47 1.86 -17.75
N THR A 108 -10.31 2.54 -18.54
CA THR A 108 -11.40 3.36 -18.01
C THR A 108 -12.63 2.49 -17.79
N PHE A 109 -13.46 2.85 -16.82
CA PHE A 109 -14.69 2.14 -16.48
C PHE A 109 -15.84 3.12 -16.40
N GLN A 110 -16.95 2.83 -17.08
CA GLN A 110 -18.20 3.58 -16.94
C GLN A 110 -19.25 2.65 -16.34
N VAL A 111 -19.58 2.88 -15.07
CA VAL A 111 -20.52 2.03 -14.31
C VAL A 111 -21.94 2.55 -14.47
N THR A 112 -22.90 1.64 -14.57
CA THR A 112 -24.34 1.94 -14.48
C THR A 112 -24.99 0.85 -13.65
N LEU A 113 -25.82 1.23 -12.69
CA LEU A 113 -26.43 0.31 -11.72
C LEU A 113 -27.95 0.45 -11.73
N GLU A 114 -28.66 -0.67 -11.82
CA GLU A 114 -30.11 -0.74 -11.56
C GLU A 114 -30.32 -1.23 -10.13
N VAL A 115 -30.87 -0.37 -9.27
CA VAL A 115 -31.02 -0.63 -7.82
C VAL A 115 -32.43 -0.24 -7.34
N PRO A 116 -32.92 -0.81 -6.23
CA PRO A 116 -34.14 -0.32 -5.60
C PRO A 116 -34.05 1.18 -5.29
N SER A 117 -35.09 1.95 -5.62
CA SER A 117 -35.06 3.42 -5.63
C SER A 117 -34.85 4.09 -4.27
N HIS A 118 -35.04 3.33 -3.19
CA HIS A 118 -34.82 3.75 -1.80
C HIS A 118 -33.41 3.45 -1.27
N LEU A 119 -32.53 2.81 -2.07
CA LEU A 119 -31.15 2.55 -1.69
C LEU A 119 -30.20 3.59 -2.30
N THR A 120 -29.16 3.91 -1.54
CA THR A 120 -28.00 4.66 -2.03
C THR A 120 -27.11 3.70 -2.81
N ALA A 121 -26.58 4.17 -3.93
CA ALA A 121 -25.61 3.43 -4.74
C ALA A 121 -24.39 4.33 -4.99
N LEU A 122 -23.23 3.84 -4.60
CA LEU A 122 -21.94 4.53 -4.70
C LEU A 122 -21.03 3.74 -5.64
N SER A 123 -20.19 4.46 -6.39
CA SER A 123 -19.08 3.90 -7.16
C SER A 123 -17.88 4.87 -7.13
N ASN A 124 -16.79 4.57 -7.83
CA ASN A 124 -15.52 5.31 -7.79
C ASN A 124 -15.64 6.83 -8.03
N VAL A 125 -16.54 7.25 -8.92
CA VAL A 125 -16.66 8.62 -9.44
C VAL A 125 -18.09 9.16 -9.27
N PRO A 126 -18.33 10.47 -9.42
CA PRO A 126 -19.67 11.04 -9.23
C PRO A 126 -20.75 10.45 -10.16
N ILE A 127 -22.00 10.57 -9.73
CA ILE A 127 -23.19 10.31 -10.54
C ILE A 127 -23.34 11.42 -11.60
N ILE A 128 -23.72 11.05 -12.83
CA ILE A 128 -24.14 11.96 -13.90
C ILE A 128 -25.65 12.18 -13.86
N ASP A 129 -26.42 11.09 -13.72
CA ASP A 129 -27.87 11.07 -13.89
C ASP A 129 -28.51 9.91 -13.10
N GLU A 130 -29.76 10.08 -12.66
CA GLU A 130 -30.57 9.04 -12.01
C GLU A 130 -31.97 9.00 -12.64
N LYS A 131 -32.37 7.83 -13.15
CA LYS A 131 -33.70 7.63 -13.76
C LYS A 131 -34.52 6.68 -12.91
N TYR A 132 -35.69 7.14 -12.48
CA TYR A 132 -36.57 6.38 -11.59
C TYR A 132 -37.67 5.67 -12.37
N ASP A 133 -37.85 4.38 -12.11
CA ASP A 133 -38.95 3.55 -12.61
C ASP A 133 -39.62 2.83 -11.43
N GLY A 134 -40.53 3.56 -10.76
CA GLY A 134 -41.24 3.09 -9.57
C GLY A 134 -40.32 2.67 -8.42
N TYR A 135 -40.26 1.38 -8.15
CA TYR A 135 -39.44 0.80 -7.08
C TYR A 135 -37.97 0.63 -7.44
N MET A 136 -37.57 0.88 -8.69
CA MET A 136 -36.19 0.82 -9.17
C MET A 136 -35.70 2.20 -9.61
N LYS A 137 -34.39 2.37 -9.65
CA LYS A 137 -33.70 3.48 -10.33
C LYS A 137 -32.47 2.98 -11.06
N THR A 138 -32.17 3.60 -12.20
CA THR A 138 -30.92 3.42 -12.94
C THR A 138 -30.00 4.59 -12.64
N VAL A 139 -28.85 4.32 -12.03
CA VAL A 139 -27.83 5.30 -11.64
C VAL A 139 -26.68 5.24 -12.65
N PHE A 140 -26.40 6.36 -13.31
CA PHE A 140 -25.34 6.49 -14.31
C PHE A 140 -24.14 7.21 -13.70
N PHE A 141 -22.99 6.55 -13.60
CA PHE A 141 -21.76 7.16 -13.08
C PHE A 141 -20.91 7.77 -14.21
N GLN A 142 -19.99 8.66 -13.82
CA GLN A 142 -18.94 9.14 -14.72
C GLN A 142 -18.03 8.01 -15.19
N GLU A 143 -17.27 8.26 -16.26
CA GLU A 143 -16.16 7.38 -16.63
C GLU A 143 -14.97 7.64 -15.68
N THR A 144 -14.37 6.57 -15.15
CA THR A 144 -13.16 6.69 -14.32
C THR A 144 -11.96 7.15 -15.15
N PRO A 145 -10.90 7.70 -14.53
CA PRO A 145 -9.59 7.69 -15.16
C PRO A 145 -9.11 6.24 -15.42
N VAL A 146 -7.93 6.12 -16.02
CA VAL A 146 -7.29 4.82 -16.29
C VAL A 146 -6.84 4.17 -14.96
N ILE A 147 -7.57 3.15 -14.51
CA ILE A 147 -7.37 2.43 -13.24
C ILE A 147 -7.24 0.92 -13.45
N SER A 148 -6.74 0.20 -12.46
CA SER A 148 -6.67 -1.26 -12.46
C SER A 148 -8.03 -1.88 -12.06
N THR A 149 -8.31 -3.11 -12.51
CA THR A 149 -9.61 -3.79 -12.25
C THR A 149 -9.95 -3.93 -10.77
N TYR A 150 -8.96 -4.20 -9.92
CA TYR A 150 -9.14 -4.39 -8.47
C TYR A 150 -9.61 -3.12 -7.73
N LEU A 151 -9.49 -1.94 -8.36
CA LEU A 151 -9.89 -0.66 -7.80
C LEU A 151 -11.32 -0.25 -8.16
N VAL A 152 -11.98 -0.95 -9.08
CA VAL A 152 -13.39 -0.72 -9.39
C VAL A 152 -14.21 -1.07 -8.15
N ALA A 153 -15.10 -0.17 -7.73
CA ALA A 153 -15.93 -0.39 -6.55
C ALA A 153 -17.40 -0.02 -6.77
N VAL A 154 -18.27 -0.77 -6.11
CA VAL A 154 -19.71 -0.53 -6.00
C VAL A 154 -20.16 -0.87 -4.58
N VAL A 155 -20.87 0.07 -3.95
CA VAL A 155 -21.52 -0.15 -2.65
C VAL A 155 -22.98 0.28 -2.75
N ILE A 156 -23.91 -0.62 -2.42
CA ILE A 156 -25.37 -0.40 -2.52
C ILE A 156 -26.03 -0.77 -1.20
N GLY A 157 -26.71 0.19 -0.55
CA GLY A 157 -27.30 -0.03 0.77
C GLY A 157 -28.09 1.17 1.30
N LEU A 158 -28.53 1.08 2.56
CA LEU A 158 -29.04 2.22 3.30
C LEU A 158 -27.87 2.90 4.00
N PHE A 159 -27.63 4.17 3.67
CA PHE A 159 -26.55 4.96 4.23
C PHE A 159 -27.06 6.37 4.56
N ASP A 160 -26.84 6.79 5.80
CA ASP A 160 -26.69 8.20 6.15
C ASP A 160 -25.27 8.65 5.78
N HIS A 161 -25.07 9.95 5.57
CA HIS A 161 -23.75 10.51 5.23
C HIS A 161 -23.55 11.88 5.87
N VAL A 162 -22.28 12.26 5.98
CA VAL A 162 -21.82 13.63 6.20
C VAL A 162 -20.91 14.01 5.04
N GLU A 163 -21.01 15.25 4.56
CA GLU A 163 -20.22 15.75 3.43
C GLU A 163 -19.57 17.09 3.75
N ASP A 164 -18.40 17.34 3.17
CA ASP A 164 -17.71 18.63 3.18
C ASP A 164 -16.85 18.78 1.91
N LYS A 165 -16.25 19.95 1.68
CA LYS A 165 -15.46 20.27 0.48
C LYS A 165 -14.09 20.82 0.86
N THR A 166 -13.03 20.15 0.39
CA THR A 166 -11.66 20.70 0.46
C THR A 166 -11.29 21.47 -0.82
N SER A 167 -10.35 22.41 -0.68
CA SER A 167 -9.61 23.03 -1.80
C SER A 167 -8.38 22.24 -2.25
N ASP A 168 -8.04 21.16 -1.55
CA ASP A 168 -6.82 20.38 -1.80
C ASP A 168 -6.87 19.57 -3.09
N ALA A 169 -5.69 19.32 -3.66
CA ALA A 169 -5.54 18.64 -4.94
C ALA A 169 -5.68 17.11 -4.83
N TYR A 170 -6.92 16.62 -4.70
CA TYR A 170 -7.27 15.21 -4.89
C TYR A 170 -7.47 14.87 -6.38
N PRO A 171 -7.05 13.70 -6.90
CA PRO A 171 -7.12 13.40 -8.34
C PRO A 171 -8.53 13.19 -8.93
N LEU A 172 -9.56 12.94 -8.11
CA LEU A 172 -10.95 12.77 -8.57
C LEU A 172 -11.86 13.89 -8.02
N PRO A 173 -13.07 14.11 -8.58
CA PRO A 173 -13.97 15.15 -8.11
C PRO A 173 -14.62 14.91 -6.73
N LYS A 174 -14.56 13.67 -6.21
CA LYS A 174 -15.13 13.26 -4.92
C LYS A 174 -14.37 12.06 -4.35
N LEU A 175 -14.43 11.91 -3.03
CA LEU A 175 -13.91 10.78 -2.27
C LEU A 175 -14.94 10.38 -1.22
N ASP A 176 -15.46 9.17 -1.31
CA ASP A 176 -16.34 8.59 -0.28
C ASP A 176 -15.52 7.67 0.63
N MET A 177 -15.89 7.60 1.90
CA MET A 177 -15.36 6.67 2.90
C MET A 177 -16.52 5.94 3.57
N VAL A 178 -16.59 4.61 3.46
CA VAL A 178 -17.79 3.85 3.83
C VAL A 178 -17.47 2.70 4.79
N GLY A 179 -18.15 2.67 5.94
CA GLY A 179 -18.06 1.57 6.90
C GLY A 179 -18.88 0.35 6.48
N ILE A 180 -18.22 -0.77 6.21
CA ILE A 180 -18.78 -2.06 5.80
C ILE A 180 -18.69 -3.07 6.98
N PRO A 181 -19.81 -3.47 7.61
CA PRO A 181 -19.77 -4.31 8.81
C PRO A 181 -19.13 -5.68 8.61
N GLU A 182 -19.44 -6.37 7.50
CA GLU A 182 -18.84 -7.66 7.13
C GLU A 182 -17.86 -7.46 5.96
N PHE A 183 -16.58 -7.29 6.28
CA PHE A 183 -15.50 -6.93 5.34
C PHE A 183 -14.29 -7.85 5.52
N TYR A 184 -13.57 -8.24 4.46
CA TYR A 184 -12.46 -9.19 4.62
C TYR A 184 -11.26 -8.55 5.36
N ASN A 185 -10.83 -7.40 4.85
CA ASN A 185 -9.69 -6.63 5.37
C ASN A 185 -10.12 -5.69 6.52
N GLU A 186 -9.20 -4.81 6.92
CA GLU A 186 -9.52 -3.65 7.77
C GLU A 186 -10.04 -2.47 6.95
N ALA A 187 -9.49 -2.25 5.77
CA ALA A 187 -9.94 -1.29 4.77
C ALA A 187 -9.48 -1.70 3.35
N MET A 188 -9.84 -0.91 2.33
CA MET A 188 -9.48 -1.10 0.92
C MET A 188 -9.56 0.24 0.17
N GLU A 189 -8.53 0.55 -0.62
CA GLU A 189 -8.26 1.90 -1.13
C GLU A 189 -9.07 2.33 -2.35
N ASN A 190 -10.17 1.63 -2.70
CA ASN A 190 -10.77 1.72 -4.04
C ASN A 190 -10.97 3.18 -4.48
N PHE A 191 -10.46 3.53 -5.67
CA PHE A 191 -10.20 4.93 -6.01
C PHE A 191 -11.47 5.79 -5.97
N GLY A 192 -11.57 6.70 -5.00
CA GLY A 192 -12.72 7.58 -4.78
C GLY A 192 -13.90 6.96 -4.00
N LEU A 193 -13.83 5.69 -3.60
CA LEU A 193 -14.83 5.00 -2.76
C LEU A 193 -14.12 4.02 -1.82
N VAL A 194 -13.42 4.56 -0.82
CA VAL A 194 -12.65 3.76 0.13
C VAL A 194 -13.60 3.05 1.09
N THR A 195 -13.37 1.75 1.33
CA THR A 195 -14.19 0.95 2.25
C THR A 195 -13.40 0.59 3.50
N PHE A 196 -14.07 0.55 4.66
CA PHE A 196 -13.46 0.34 5.97
C PHE A 196 -14.30 -0.62 6.81
N ARG A 197 -13.68 -1.32 7.76
CA ARG A 197 -14.40 -1.80 8.94
C ARG A 197 -14.91 -0.61 9.75
N PRO A 198 -16.16 -0.62 10.25
CA PRO A 198 -16.75 0.53 10.96
C PRO A 198 -15.89 1.08 12.11
N TRP A 199 -15.19 0.22 12.88
CA TRP A 199 -14.32 0.64 13.98
C TRP A 199 -12.97 1.24 13.55
N ARG A 200 -12.61 1.16 12.27
CA ARG A 200 -11.45 1.84 11.67
C ARG A 200 -11.80 3.19 11.03
N LEU A 201 -13.08 3.56 11.01
CA LEU A 201 -13.58 4.80 10.40
C LEU A 201 -14.36 5.67 11.39
N TYR A 202 -15.23 5.07 12.21
CA TYR A 202 -16.11 5.79 13.12
C TYR A 202 -15.52 5.84 14.53
N VAL A 203 -15.15 7.05 14.96
CA VAL A 203 -14.70 7.36 16.33
C VAL A 203 -15.62 8.39 16.97
N THR A 204 -15.84 8.29 18.28
CA THR A 204 -16.64 9.24 19.06
C THR A 204 -15.77 9.94 20.11
N PRO A 205 -16.26 11.02 20.77
CA PRO A 205 -15.53 11.64 21.87
C PRO A 205 -15.15 10.63 22.97
N GLU A 206 -15.99 9.63 23.22
CA GLU A 206 -15.84 8.57 24.22
C GLU A 206 -14.89 7.44 23.82
N SER A 207 -14.54 7.29 22.52
CA SER A 207 -13.54 6.29 22.09
C SER A 207 -12.20 6.49 22.79
N ASP A 208 -11.53 5.42 23.16
CA ASP A 208 -10.18 5.50 23.74
C ASP A 208 -9.13 5.99 22.72
N ASN A 209 -7.95 6.33 23.22
CA ASN A 209 -6.87 6.87 22.38
C ASN A 209 -6.35 5.84 21.38
N LEU A 210 -6.31 4.54 21.72
CA LEU A 210 -5.82 3.51 20.80
C LEU A 210 -6.75 3.42 19.58
N SER A 211 -8.06 3.34 19.81
CA SER A 211 -9.09 3.36 18.77
C SER A 211 -9.00 4.60 17.86
N LYS A 212 -8.71 5.78 18.45
CA LYS A 212 -8.50 7.03 17.70
C LYS A 212 -7.22 7.03 16.88
N HIS A 213 -6.12 6.51 17.41
CA HIS A 213 -4.86 6.36 16.69
C HIS A 213 -5.00 5.36 15.54
N GLU A 214 -5.61 4.20 15.82
CA GLU A 214 -5.85 3.12 14.86
C GLU A 214 -6.75 3.55 13.70
N ALA A 215 -7.83 4.30 13.96
CA ALA A 215 -8.68 4.84 12.90
C ALA A 215 -7.94 5.91 12.06
N ALA A 216 -7.21 6.82 12.71
CA ALA A 216 -6.47 7.86 12.01
C ALA A 216 -5.34 7.31 11.11
N ASP A 217 -4.62 6.29 11.58
CA ASP A 217 -3.57 5.63 10.79
C ASP A 217 -4.15 4.84 9.62
N THR A 218 -5.21 4.03 9.84
CA THR A 218 -5.87 3.32 8.74
C THR A 218 -6.44 4.30 7.71
N ILE A 219 -7.13 5.37 8.12
CA ILE A 219 -7.59 6.42 7.18
C ILE A 219 -6.40 7.02 6.42
N ALA A 220 -5.32 7.40 7.10
CA ALA A 220 -4.15 7.99 6.44
C ALA A 220 -3.44 7.02 5.47
N HIS A 221 -3.45 5.70 5.75
CA HIS A 221 -2.94 4.64 4.88
C HIS A 221 -3.78 4.56 3.58
N GLU A 222 -5.10 4.42 3.70
CA GLU A 222 -6.01 4.37 2.55
C GLU A 222 -6.02 5.65 1.70
N LEU A 223 -5.87 6.82 2.35
CA LEU A 223 -5.72 8.08 1.65
C LEU A 223 -4.37 8.19 0.92
N SER A 224 -3.30 7.60 1.46
CA SER A 224 -2.00 7.56 0.80
C SER A 224 -2.01 6.69 -0.46
N HIS A 225 -2.75 5.57 -0.44
CA HIS A 225 -2.95 4.71 -1.60
C HIS A 225 -3.60 5.40 -2.81
N GLN A 226 -4.35 6.48 -2.59
CA GLN A 226 -4.93 7.28 -3.68
C GLN A 226 -3.87 7.84 -4.65
N TRP A 227 -2.63 7.99 -4.19
CA TRP A 227 -1.45 8.22 -5.02
C TRP A 227 -0.61 6.94 -5.21
N CYS A 228 -0.31 6.25 -4.10
CA CYS A 228 0.57 5.06 -4.04
C CYS A 228 -0.23 3.75 -4.04
N GLY A 229 -0.83 3.44 -5.19
CA GLY A 229 -1.62 2.25 -5.44
C GLY A 229 -2.63 2.49 -6.56
N ASN A 230 -3.29 3.64 -6.52
CA ASN A 230 -4.33 4.02 -7.48
C ASN A 230 -3.76 4.74 -8.70
N LEU A 231 -3.18 5.92 -8.49
CA LEU A 231 -2.59 6.74 -9.56
C LEU A 231 -1.34 6.05 -10.12
N VAL A 232 -0.41 5.67 -9.24
CA VAL A 232 0.75 4.83 -9.55
C VAL A 232 0.51 3.45 -8.94
N THR A 233 0.41 2.43 -9.79
CA THR A 233 0.16 1.03 -9.39
C THR A 233 1.37 0.18 -9.76
N MET A 234 1.69 -0.84 -8.96
CA MET A 234 2.65 -1.86 -9.32
C MET A 234 2.30 -2.59 -10.63
N GLU A 235 3.31 -3.01 -11.39
CA GLU A 235 3.11 -3.78 -12.63
C GLU A 235 2.54 -5.18 -12.35
N TRP A 236 2.95 -5.80 -11.24
CA TRP A 236 2.48 -7.10 -10.82
C TRP A 236 2.50 -7.26 -9.29
N TRP A 237 1.72 -8.21 -8.78
CA TRP A 237 1.56 -8.51 -7.35
C TRP A 237 2.85 -8.88 -6.61
N THR A 238 3.92 -9.27 -7.32
CA THR A 238 5.24 -9.44 -6.70
C THR A 238 5.77 -8.16 -6.07
N ASP A 239 5.36 -7.02 -6.62
CA ASP A 239 5.86 -5.69 -6.30
C ASP A 239 4.84 -4.91 -5.42
N VAL A 240 3.86 -5.58 -4.81
CA VAL A 240 2.74 -4.99 -4.04
C VAL A 240 3.17 -4.04 -2.91
N TRP A 241 4.33 -4.27 -2.30
CA TRP A 241 4.93 -3.36 -1.30
C TRP A 241 5.18 -1.93 -1.81
N LEU A 242 5.21 -1.69 -3.13
CA LEU A 242 5.27 -0.34 -3.71
C LEU A 242 4.02 0.47 -3.33
N ASN A 243 2.89 -0.21 -3.12
CA ASN A 243 1.68 0.36 -2.55
C ASN A 243 1.82 0.35 -1.02
N GLU A 244 1.74 -0.83 -0.39
CA GLU A 244 1.67 -1.00 1.08
C GLU A 244 2.79 -0.28 1.84
N GLY A 245 4.04 -0.48 1.42
CA GLY A 245 5.19 0.08 2.11
C GLY A 245 5.30 1.61 1.98
N PHE A 246 4.71 2.20 0.93
CA PHE A 246 4.58 3.64 0.81
C PHE A 246 3.38 4.18 1.58
N ALA A 247 2.25 3.49 1.53
CA ALA A 247 1.05 3.86 2.28
C ALA A 247 1.30 3.85 3.80
N SER A 248 1.89 2.79 4.36
CA SER A 248 2.21 2.73 5.79
C SER A 248 3.31 3.70 6.23
N TRP A 249 4.21 4.09 5.32
CA TRP A 249 5.20 5.14 5.64
C TRP A 249 4.58 6.54 5.61
N LEU A 250 3.70 6.81 4.63
CA LEU A 250 2.97 8.06 4.52
C LEU A 250 1.91 8.23 5.60
N SER A 251 1.23 7.16 6.03
CA SER A 251 0.22 7.19 7.10
C SER A 251 0.83 7.70 8.40
N VAL A 252 1.88 7.03 8.88
CA VAL A 252 2.62 7.41 10.09
C VAL A 252 3.18 8.83 9.99
N TYR A 253 3.73 9.20 8.83
CA TYR A 253 4.21 10.57 8.61
C TYR A 253 3.08 11.61 8.65
N ALA A 254 1.92 11.33 8.06
CA ALA A 254 0.78 12.23 8.03
C ALA A 254 0.15 12.37 9.42
N VAL A 255 -0.08 11.27 10.13
CA VAL A 255 -0.64 11.26 11.50
C VAL A 255 0.32 11.99 12.46
N ASP A 256 1.63 11.79 12.39
CA ASP A 256 2.64 12.55 13.16
C ASP A 256 2.62 14.06 12.88
N LYS A 257 2.22 14.48 11.67
CA LYS A 257 2.09 15.90 11.30
C LYS A 257 0.77 16.53 11.73
N ILE A 258 -0.31 15.76 11.77
CA ILE A 258 -1.65 16.22 12.16
C ILE A 258 -1.81 16.19 13.69
N PHE A 259 -1.28 15.14 14.34
CA PHE A 259 -1.35 14.88 15.78
C PHE A 259 0.05 14.66 16.38
N PRO A 260 0.91 15.70 16.41
CA PRO A 260 2.30 15.58 16.86
C PRO A 260 2.42 15.17 18.35
N GLU A 261 1.36 15.31 19.14
CA GLU A 261 1.30 14.88 20.53
C GLU A 261 1.14 13.36 20.72
N TRP A 262 0.89 12.59 19.63
CA TRP A 262 0.77 11.12 19.70
C TRP A 262 2.12 10.39 19.54
N ASP A 263 3.19 11.08 19.13
CA ASP A 263 4.55 10.53 18.95
C ASP A 263 4.58 9.23 18.11
N MET A 264 3.75 9.17 17.06
CA MET A 264 3.58 8.00 16.19
C MET A 264 4.91 7.53 15.58
N TRP A 265 5.81 8.46 15.28
CA TRP A 265 7.13 8.13 14.73
C TRP A 265 7.98 7.26 15.68
N THR A 266 7.88 7.48 17.00
CA THR A 266 8.61 6.67 18.00
C THR A 266 8.00 5.27 18.14
N GLN A 267 6.68 5.14 17.96
CA GLN A 267 5.99 3.85 17.96
C GLN A 267 6.40 3.03 16.72
N PHE A 268 6.29 3.61 15.52
CA PHE A 268 6.73 3.00 14.26
C PHE A 268 8.20 2.52 14.30
N ALA A 269 9.12 3.36 14.78
CA ALA A 269 10.53 3.01 14.90
C ALA A 269 10.80 1.77 15.79
N THR A 270 9.86 1.41 16.66
CA THR A 270 9.92 0.20 17.50
C THR A 270 9.42 -1.03 16.76
N GLU A 271 8.33 -0.91 15.99
CA GLU A 271 7.60 -2.02 15.39
C GLU A 271 8.17 -2.46 14.02
N THR A 272 8.48 -1.51 13.13
CA THR A 272 8.92 -1.81 11.75
C THR A 272 10.25 -2.57 11.69
N THR A 273 11.06 -2.53 12.76
CA THR A 273 12.34 -3.29 12.85
C THR A 273 12.17 -4.82 12.88
N SER A 274 10.94 -5.30 12.76
CA SER A 274 10.54 -6.71 12.74
C SER A 274 10.25 -7.26 11.33
N LEU A 275 9.69 -6.44 10.43
CA LEU A 275 9.01 -6.90 9.22
C LEU A 275 9.25 -5.93 8.04
N ALA A 276 10.13 -6.32 7.12
CA ALA A 276 10.21 -5.74 5.77
C ALA A 276 10.84 -6.76 4.81
N PHE A 277 10.09 -7.14 3.77
CA PHE A 277 10.55 -7.93 2.63
C PHE A 277 9.89 -7.39 1.37
N CYS A 278 10.64 -7.15 0.28
CA CYS A 278 10.14 -7.19 -1.10
C CYS A 278 11.17 -6.81 -2.19
N ALA A 279 10.75 -6.98 -3.46
CA ALA A 279 11.26 -6.42 -4.73
C ALA A 279 10.06 -6.44 -5.73
N THR A 280 10.07 -5.97 -6.99
CA THR A 280 11.03 -5.16 -7.76
C THR A 280 10.64 -3.67 -7.82
N ILE A 281 11.26 -2.85 -8.71
CA ILE A 281 11.65 -1.50 -8.25
C ILE A 281 12.12 -0.36 -9.19
N ARG A 282 12.40 -0.62 -10.48
CA ARG A 282 13.38 0.21 -11.22
C ARG A 282 13.01 1.69 -11.40
N ASP A 283 11.76 2.01 -11.65
CA ASP A 283 11.35 3.40 -11.95
C ASP A 283 11.14 4.26 -10.70
N LEU A 284 10.71 3.66 -9.58
CA LEU A 284 10.69 4.34 -8.28
C LEU A 284 12.09 4.84 -7.90
N TRP A 285 13.11 3.97 -7.97
CA TRP A 285 14.47 4.38 -7.66
C TRP A 285 15.00 5.41 -8.63
N ARG A 286 14.72 5.30 -9.94
CA ARG A 286 15.08 6.35 -10.90
C ARG A 286 14.47 7.71 -10.54
N ALA A 287 13.21 7.74 -10.10
CA ALA A 287 12.54 8.97 -9.66
C ALA A 287 13.18 9.54 -8.39
N LEU A 288 13.45 8.71 -7.38
CA LEU A 288 14.09 9.13 -6.13
C LEU A 288 15.57 9.51 -6.30
N GLU A 289 16.32 8.85 -7.19
CA GLU A 289 17.68 9.27 -7.57
C GLU A 289 17.67 10.64 -8.23
N LYS A 290 16.76 10.86 -9.19
CA LYS A 290 16.60 12.15 -9.88
C LYS A 290 16.18 13.27 -8.91
N ALA A 291 15.27 13.01 -7.98
CA ALA A 291 14.76 14.00 -7.03
C ALA A 291 15.77 14.33 -5.91
N SER A 292 16.51 13.33 -5.41
CA SER A 292 17.43 13.50 -4.27
C SER A 292 18.88 13.83 -4.67
N GLY A 293 19.26 13.57 -5.92
CA GLY A 293 20.67 13.62 -6.37
C GLY A 293 21.57 12.56 -5.75
N LYS A 294 21.02 11.58 -5.02
CA LYS A 294 21.74 10.50 -4.33
C LYS A 294 21.56 9.18 -5.08
N PRO A 295 22.50 8.21 -4.97
CA PRO A 295 22.43 6.91 -5.65
C PRO A 295 21.48 5.93 -4.92
N VAL A 296 20.22 6.34 -4.72
CA VAL A 296 19.18 5.59 -4.00
C VAL A 296 18.99 4.17 -4.56
N GLY A 297 18.96 4.01 -5.88
CA GLY A 297 18.78 2.70 -6.50
C GLY A 297 19.94 1.74 -6.27
N ARG A 298 21.17 2.26 -6.24
CA ARG A 298 22.36 1.48 -5.84
C ARG A 298 22.32 1.08 -4.36
N VAL A 299 21.83 1.96 -3.49
CA VAL A 299 21.69 1.62 -2.07
C VAL A 299 20.65 0.51 -1.92
N MET A 300 19.44 0.76 -2.43
CA MET A 300 18.26 -0.05 -2.17
C MET A 300 18.25 -1.40 -2.89
N SER A 301 18.96 -1.59 -4.00
CA SER A 301 19.09 -2.92 -4.63
C SER A 301 19.60 -3.99 -3.65
N LYS A 302 20.52 -3.62 -2.74
CA LYS A 302 21.01 -4.53 -1.69
C LYS A 302 20.07 -4.71 -0.50
N TRP A 303 19.00 -3.93 -0.40
CA TRP A 303 17.99 -4.09 0.64
C TRP A 303 16.80 -4.95 0.19
N ILE A 304 16.53 -5.01 -1.12
CA ILE A 304 15.38 -5.69 -1.72
C ILE A 304 15.72 -7.07 -2.33
N GLU A 305 16.92 -7.23 -2.90
CA GLU A 305 17.30 -8.43 -3.66
C GLU A 305 17.66 -9.63 -2.74
N GLN A 306 17.67 -9.43 -1.42
CA GLN A 306 18.18 -10.40 -0.46
C GLN A 306 17.37 -10.39 0.85
N GLN A 307 16.94 -11.57 1.28
CA GLN A 307 16.20 -11.78 2.53
C GLN A 307 17.09 -11.58 3.76
N GLY A 308 16.57 -10.83 4.73
CA GLY A 308 17.19 -10.57 6.04
C GLY A 308 17.58 -9.10 6.21
N PHE A 309 18.20 -8.77 7.34
CA PHE A 309 18.75 -7.43 7.60
C PHE A 309 20.15 -7.54 8.21
N PRO A 310 21.00 -6.49 8.10
CA PRO A 310 22.33 -6.53 8.66
C PRO A 310 22.34 -6.24 10.17
N VAL A 311 23.19 -6.98 10.88
CA VAL A 311 23.69 -6.62 12.21
C VAL A 311 25.08 -6.02 12.03
N LEU A 312 25.21 -4.74 12.39
CA LEU A 312 26.47 -4.01 12.36
C LEU A 312 27.18 -4.17 13.72
N SER A 313 28.26 -4.96 13.74
CA SER A 313 29.11 -5.09 14.92
C SER A 313 30.10 -3.93 14.98
N ALA A 314 30.24 -3.32 16.14
CA ALA A 314 31.05 -2.13 16.38
C ALA A 314 32.03 -2.37 17.52
N ASP A 315 33.32 -2.20 17.26
CA ASP A 315 34.39 -2.37 18.24
C ASP A 315 35.44 -1.26 18.12
N ALA A 316 35.75 -0.59 19.23
CA ALA A 316 36.64 0.57 19.26
C ALA A 316 37.97 0.22 19.94
N GLY A 317 39.06 0.41 19.20
CA GLY A 317 40.39 0.59 19.78
C GLY A 317 40.63 2.05 20.16
N ASN A 318 41.88 2.40 20.48
CA ASN A 318 42.25 3.75 20.91
C ASN A 318 42.12 4.81 19.79
N VAL A 319 42.30 4.42 18.53
CA VAL A 319 42.41 5.35 17.38
C VAL A 319 41.30 5.12 16.34
N SER A 320 40.73 3.92 16.26
CA SER A 320 39.77 3.55 15.23
C SER A 320 38.61 2.69 15.76
N LEU A 321 37.44 2.91 15.18
CA LEU A 321 36.27 2.07 15.28
C LEU A 321 36.25 1.10 14.10
N ARG A 322 36.30 -0.20 14.37
CA ARG A 322 36.02 -1.24 13.38
C ARG A 322 34.52 -1.49 13.36
N LEU A 323 33.94 -1.36 12.17
CA LEU A 323 32.57 -1.75 11.87
C LEU A 323 32.59 -2.98 10.98
N LYS A 324 31.80 -4.00 11.31
CA LYS A 324 31.67 -5.23 10.53
C LYS A 324 30.21 -5.64 10.42
N GLN A 325 29.71 -5.77 9.19
CA GLN A 325 28.34 -6.22 8.95
C GLN A 325 28.25 -7.75 8.84
N THR A 326 27.14 -8.30 9.34
CA THR A 326 26.79 -9.72 9.26
C THR A 326 25.29 -9.85 8.99
N SER A 327 24.88 -10.80 8.16
CA SER A 327 23.45 -11.10 7.93
C SER A 327 22.79 -11.65 9.20
N PHE A 328 21.64 -11.09 9.58
CA PHE A 328 20.70 -11.74 10.49
C PHE A 328 19.74 -12.58 9.64
N SER A 329 20.15 -13.82 9.37
CA SER A 329 19.34 -14.80 8.64
C SER A 329 19.65 -16.23 9.12
N SER A 330 18.67 -17.10 8.97
CA SER A 330 18.75 -18.53 9.32
C SER A 330 19.69 -19.34 8.40
N GLY A 331 20.14 -18.75 7.28
CA GLY A 331 20.67 -19.48 6.12
C GLY A 331 22.18 -19.47 5.92
N GLY A 332 22.97 -18.92 6.85
CA GLY A 332 24.44 -19.03 6.89
C GLY A 332 25.24 -18.35 5.76
N ARG A 333 24.61 -17.86 4.68
CA ARG A 333 25.30 -17.19 3.57
C ARG A 333 25.60 -15.73 3.95
N LEU A 334 26.87 -15.34 3.84
CA LEU A 334 27.30 -13.95 4.00
C LEU A 334 26.68 -13.08 2.89
N GLN A 335 25.79 -12.18 3.29
CA GLN A 335 25.22 -11.10 2.47
C GLN A 335 25.84 -9.77 2.90
N VAL A 336 25.89 -8.81 1.98
CA VAL A 336 26.45 -7.47 2.19
C VAL A 336 25.40 -6.45 1.75
N TRP A 337 25.10 -5.49 2.61
CA TRP A 337 24.20 -4.37 2.35
C TRP A 337 25.01 -3.10 2.13
N ASN A 338 24.43 -2.18 1.36
CA ASN A 338 24.88 -0.80 1.27
C ASN A 338 24.23 -0.02 2.42
N ILE A 339 24.89 0.04 3.58
CA ILE A 339 24.29 0.56 4.81
C ILE A 339 24.57 2.07 4.94
N PRO A 340 23.54 2.95 4.96
CA PRO A 340 23.73 4.37 5.25
C PRO A 340 23.92 4.56 6.76
N VAL A 341 25.17 4.44 7.22
CA VAL A 341 25.53 4.45 8.64
C VAL A 341 25.51 5.89 9.17
N THR A 342 24.70 6.15 10.20
CA THR A 342 24.73 7.38 11.02
C THR A 342 25.41 7.13 12.36
N MET A 343 26.23 8.07 12.83
CA MET A 343 27.02 7.92 14.08
C MET A 343 27.18 9.23 14.83
N ALA A 344 26.73 9.29 16.08
CA ALA A 344 27.06 10.35 17.03
C ALA A 344 28.18 9.90 17.98
N CYS A 345 29.10 10.79 18.35
CA CYS A 345 30.12 10.53 19.36
C CYS A 345 30.25 11.72 20.32
N GLY A 346 30.16 11.48 21.63
CA GLY A 346 30.31 12.49 22.69
C GLY A 346 29.19 13.54 22.79
N SER A 347 28.59 13.93 21.66
CA SER A 347 27.43 14.81 21.53
C SER A 347 26.40 14.19 20.60
N TYR A 348 25.12 14.23 20.98
CA TYR A 348 24.02 13.72 20.16
C TYR A 348 23.56 14.72 19.08
N ASN A 349 23.97 15.99 19.21
CA ASN A 349 23.56 17.06 18.31
C ASN A 349 24.36 17.11 17.00
N ALA A 350 25.48 16.40 16.92
CA ALA A 350 26.30 16.26 15.71
C ALA A 350 26.52 14.78 15.42
N PHE A 351 26.28 14.37 14.17
CA PHE A 351 26.53 13.01 13.73
C PHE A 351 27.24 12.98 12.37
N HIS A 352 28.10 11.99 12.20
CA HIS A 352 28.74 11.65 10.94
C HIS A 352 27.85 10.67 10.16
N GLN A 353 27.84 10.77 8.83
CA GLN A 353 27.11 9.86 7.96
C GLN A 353 27.99 9.41 6.79
N PHE A 354 27.97 8.11 6.47
CA PHE A 354 28.59 7.55 5.28
C PHE A 354 27.91 6.26 4.83
N LEU A 355 28.16 5.84 3.58
CA LEU A 355 27.74 4.55 3.07
C LEU A 355 28.80 3.48 3.40
N LEU A 356 28.37 2.36 3.99
CA LEU A 356 29.16 1.17 4.20
C LEU A 356 28.78 0.14 3.12
N GLU A 357 29.59 0.06 2.07
CA GLU A 357 29.43 -0.90 0.95
C GLU A 357 30.26 -2.18 1.14
N GLN A 358 31.14 -2.21 2.15
CA GLN A 358 32.10 -3.29 2.39
C GLN A 358 31.70 -4.15 3.60
N PRO A 359 32.14 -5.44 3.67
CA PRO A 359 31.89 -6.32 4.82
C PRO A 359 32.41 -5.76 6.14
N GLU A 360 33.53 -5.03 6.10
CA GLU A 360 34.04 -4.25 7.23
C GLU A 360 34.65 -2.92 6.77
N LYS A 361 34.70 -1.95 7.70
CA LYS A 361 35.35 -0.65 7.52
C LYS A 361 35.92 -0.16 8.84
N ALA A 362 37.12 0.38 8.82
CA ALA A 362 37.67 1.14 9.93
C ALA A 362 37.36 2.64 9.74
N VAL A 363 36.86 3.29 10.79
CA VAL A 363 36.65 4.74 10.86
C VAL A 363 37.61 5.28 11.92
N ARG A 364 38.40 6.32 11.60
CA ARG A 364 39.24 6.97 12.62
C ARG A 364 38.35 7.77 13.55
N LEU A 365 38.58 7.65 14.85
CA LEU A 365 37.68 8.25 15.83
C LEU A 365 37.77 9.78 15.83
N ASN A 366 38.95 10.34 15.57
CA ASN A 366 39.17 11.78 15.47
C ASN A 366 38.51 12.42 14.22
N ASP A 367 38.06 11.63 13.24
CA ASP A 367 37.30 12.12 12.08
C ASP A 367 35.80 12.29 12.41
N LEU A 368 35.36 11.85 13.60
CA LEU A 368 33.96 11.95 14.06
C LEU A 368 33.72 13.29 14.80
N PRO A 369 32.70 14.07 14.42
CA PRO A 369 32.32 15.28 15.15
C PRO A 369 32.01 14.98 16.63
N GLY A 370 32.51 15.82 17.54
CA GLY A 370 32.33 15.66 18.99
C GLY A 370 33.21 14.58 19.65
N CYS A 371 34.02 13.86 18.88
CA CYS A 371 34.79 12.71 19.37
C CYS A 371 36.23 13.10 19.72
N SER A 372 36.45 13.62 20.93
CA SER A 372 37.78 13.90 21.48
C SER A 372 38.38 12.65 22.13
N CYS A 373 38.92 11.74 21.32
CA CYS A 373 39.66 10.58 21.81
C CYS A 373 41.05 10.97 22.32
N THR A 374 41.40 10.48 23.52
CA THR A 374 42.76 10.48 24.05
C THR A 374 43.24 9.03 24.21
N ASP A 375 44.53 8.81 24.41
CA ASP A 375 45.12 7.47 24.57
C ASP A 375 44.51 6.63 25.72
N VAL A 376 43.78 7.27 26.63
CA VAL A 376 43.15 6.66 27.81
C VAL A 376 41.64 6.45 27.65
N ALA A 377 40.95 7.33 26.91
CA ALA A 377 39.50 7.23 26.73
C ALA A 377 38.98 7.93 25.46
N CYS A 378 37.98 7.30 24.85
CA CYS A 378 37.08 7.92 23.88
C CYS A 378 35.68 8.10 24.50
N PRO A 379 34.88 9.09 24.05
CA PRO A 379 33.49 9.22 24.43
C PRO A 379 32.62 8.01 24.05
N TRP A 380 31.36 8.03 24.46
CA TRP A 380 30.34 7.10 23.96
C TRP A 380 30.13 7.29 22.45
N ILE A 381 29.75 6.23 21.74
CA ILE A 381 29.47 6.25 20.29
C ILE A 381 28.11 5.59 20.05
N LYS A 382 27.13 6.37 19.58
CA LYS A 382 25.80 5.86 19.18
C LYS A 382 25.74 5.75 17.67
N ILE A 383 25.65 4.52 17.19
CA ILE A 383 25.41 4.18 15.79
C ILE A 383 23.90 3.99 15.57
N ASN A 384 23.42 4.27 14.35
CA ASN A 384 22.01 4.32 14.00
C ASN A 384 21.28 5.38 14.85
N VAL A 385 21.69 6.63 14.67
CA VAL A 385 21.12 7.80 15.36
C VAL A 385 19.63 7.88 15.03
N ASN A 386 18.77 8.03 16.05
CA ASN A 386 17.31 8.01 15.94
C ASN A 386 16.70 6.74 15.29
N GLN A 387 17.45 5.63 15.20
CA GLN A 387 17.00 4.37 14.59
C GLN A 387 16.53 4.48 13.13
N THR A 388 16.97 5.51 12.39
CA THR A 388 16.49 5.80 11.02
C THR A 388 16.97 4.80 9.95
N GLY A 389 17.88 3.89 10.29
CA GLY A 389 18.33 2.82 9.39
C GLY A 389 17.79 1.46 9.79
N PHE A 390 17.38 0.64 8.81
CA PHE A 390 16.88 -0.72 9.02
C PHE A 390 18.00 -1.72 9.34
N TYR A 391 18.73 -1.50 10.43
CA TYR A 391 19.82 -2.38 10.87
C TYR A 391 20.03 -2.34 12.38
N ARG A 392 20.37 -3.50 12.96
CA ARG A 392 20.70 -3.62 14.38
C ARG A 392 22.19 -3.36 14.61
N VAL A 393 22.54 -2.86 15.80
CA VAL A 393 23.94 -2.60 16.17
C VAL A 393 24.35 -3.47 17.35
N ARG A 394 25.51 -4.13 17.26
CA ARG A 394 26.12 -4.91 18.34
C ARG A 394 27.43 -4.26 18.77
N TYR A 395 27.42 -3.60 19.92
CA TYR A 395 28.60 -2.97 20.51
C TYR A 395 29.49 -3.98 21.24
N SER A 396 30.80 -3.79 21.22
CA SER A 396 31.70 -4.49 22.15
C SER A 396 31.45 -4.03 23.59
N ARG A 397 31.82 -4.85 24.59
CA ARG A 397 31.52 -4.59 26.02
C ARG A 397 31.97 -3.19 26.47
N ASN A 398 33.16 -2.75 26.02
CA ASN A 398 33.71 -1.43 26.36
C ASN A 398 32.82 -0.28 25.85
N LEU A 399 32.36 -0.36 24.60
CA LEU A 399 31.44 0.62 24.02
C LEU A 399 30.06 0.58 24.69
N MET A 400 29.55 -0.60 25.03
CA MET A 400 28.27 -0.73 25.72
C MET A 400 28.31 -0.04 27.08
N THR A 401 29.32 -0.30 27.92
CA THR A 401 29.45 0.36 29.24
C THR A 401 29.54 1.89 29.14
N ARG A 402 30.14 2.43 28.06
CA ARG A 402 30.15 3.88 27.79
C ARG A 402 28.77 4.40 27.40
N LEU A 403 28.02 3.66 26.59
CA LEU A 403 26.62 3.97 26.26
C LEU A 403 25.70 3.88 27.47
N ASP A 404 25.83 2.86 28.33
CA ASP A 404 25.08 2.72 29.57
C ASP A 404 25.28 3.94 30.49
N SER A 405 26.53 4.40 30.64
CA SER A 405 26.85 5.61 31.40
C SER A 405 26.26 6.88 30.78
N ALA A 406 26.17 6.95 29.45
CA ALA A 406 25.56 8.07 28.74
C ALA A 406 24.01 8.05 28.81
N ALA A 407 23.40 6.87 28.76
CA ALA A 407 21.97 6.65 28.94
C ALA A 407 21.54 7.04 30.37
N ALA A 408 22.27 6.60 31.39
CA ALA A 408 22.03 6.98 32.78
C ALA A 408 22.13 8.50 33.02
N LYS A 409 22.96 9.20 32.22
CA LYS A 409 23.08 10.68 32.22
C LYS A 409 22.07 11.40 31.34
N LYS A 410 21.20 10.67 30.62
CA LYS A 410 20.21 11.20 29.66
C LYS A 410 20.82 12.07 28.54
N ILE A 411 22.03 11.74 28.06
CA ILE A 411 22.72 12.49 26.99
C ILE A 411 22.72 11.76 25.63
N LEU A 412 21.81 10.80 25.44
CA LEU A 412 21.62 10.03 24.19
C LEU A 412 20.34 10.43 23.43
N SER A 413 19.88 11.65 23.62
CA SER A 413 18.77 12.28 22.91
C SER A 413 19.18 13.70 22.52
N LYS A 414 18.44 14.34 21.60
CA LYS A 414 18.61 15.78 21.36
C LYS A 414 18.22 16.54 22.64
N ASN A 415 18.98 17.58 22.97
CA ASN A 415 18.50 18.59 23.92
C ASN A 415 17.37 19.36 23.22
N ILE A 416 16.14 19.20 23.70
CA ILE A 416 15.05 20.13 23.42
C ILE A 416 15.35 21.34 24.32
N GLY A 417 15.79 22.44 23.69
CA GLY A 417 16.06 23.72 24.36
C GLY A 417 14.85 24.64 24.30
#